data_AF-A0A7J5YPT2-F1
#
_entry.id   AF-A0A7J5YPT2-F1
#
_cell.length_a   1.000
_cell.length_b   1.000
_cell.length_c   1.000
_cell.angle_alpha   90.00
_cell.angle_beta   90.00
_cell.angle_gamma   90.00
#
_symmetry.space_group_name_H-M   'P 1'
#
loop_
_entity.id
_entity.type
_entity.pdbx_description
1 polymer ?
#
loop_
_entity_poly.entity_id
_entity_poly.type
_entity_poly.pdbx_seq_one_letter_code
_entity_poly.pdbx_strand_id
1 'polypeptide(L)'
;MHTRGHLKETIFLCGIFLLFSSKTAGQTCRGQCGDVLEKCSCHATCVSLLKCCADYNQLCFKVTPHSSSMLGGRALRILGVALHPGGRLLCRFVSTTTADGEIEREGFIDDEGHGYCISPLLYETGWIPFTVSIDGIHFDRSGEFLSVHPSKADPAFEVILVNKTQWQYYGTPNVSGRLKMTWNSSLIGAETVNLELWGYREFSRSTEAGVNGSSSLQAELSYLYSLGRNLPNTGAFSFVPSPQRTTLTGSWETFASLLVLSQMELEGLWSGGHVLAWHLEQAFRDESAAWARSRCLQWDVLENKLPNFLEELITCSVHCVRAIQASPTHGSGQQCCYDSTGALVLTGDSIGGSTPDRAHDWGSPPYREPPRVPGYSHWLYDVMSFYYCCLWSDHCNIYFNHRPSSGCRSYQPPKAGVVLGDPHFVTFDGLSYTFNGKGEYYLVSSPDRELSVQARTEVLKFKNGECTFDGNTSDVIEVRLADGHLQVLRNQKVLPFTEQRWMDLHGVFVFTPSLQNVTVIFLSGVGVEVRVREGAMAVTVLLPSEFTNHTQGLLGLMNSDPSDDLLTGLGEILSPADATPEEIFTFGAGSMILPLFPPFLYPRHPMTL
;
A
#
# COMPACT_ATOMS: atom_id res chain seq x y z
N MET A 1 44.38 -43.44 -68.30
CA MET A 1 44.66 -42.88 -66.96
C MET A 1 44.79 -41.39 -67.14
N HIS A 2 44.42 -40.58 -66.14
CA HIS A 2 44.58 -39.12 -66.24
C HIS A 2 43.55 -38.47 -67.18
N THR A 3 43.11 -37.22 -67.06
CA THR A 3 43.58 -36.05 -66.33
C THR A 3 42.55 -34.95 -66.59
N ARG A 4 42.63 -33.87 -65.81
CA ARG A 4 42.53 -32.47 -66.25
C ARG A 4 42.29 -32.22 -67.76
N GLY A 5 41.39 -31.28 -68.04
CA GLY A 5 41.36 -30.49 -69.27
C GLY A 5 40.49 -29.25 -69.11
N HIS A 6 41.14 -28.08 -69.06
CA HIS A 6 40.55 -26.72 -69.14
C HIS A 6 39.90 -26.46 -70.52
N LEU A 7 38.81 -25.66 -70.59
CA LEU A 7 38.74 -24.33 -71.27
C LEU A 7 37.29 -23.77 -71.37
N LYS A 8 37.14 -22.49 -70.97
CA LYS A 8 36.37 -21.35 -71.57
C LYS A 8 34.91 -21.54 -72.01
N GLU A 9 33.99 -20.59 -71.95
CA GLU A 9 33.85 -19.15 -71.61
C GLU A 9 32.31 -18.95 -71.51
N THR A 10 31.78 -17.97 -70.76
CA THR A 10 30.78 -16.97 -71.25
C THR A 10 30.40 -16.02 -70.09
N ILE A 11 30.41 -14.74 -70.45
CA ILE A 11 30.24 -13.51 -69.68
C ILE A 11 28.86 -13.41 -68.99
N PHE A 12 28.82 -12.92 -67.74
CA PHE A 12 27.60 -12.39 -67.11
C PHE A 12 27.78 -10.88 -66.84
N LEU A 13 26.89 -10.08 -67.43
CA LEU A 13 26.82 -8.64 -67.28
C LEU A 13 25.79 -8.28 -66.20
N CYS A 14 26.27 -7.57 -65.19
CA CYS A 14 25.64 -6.52 -64.38
C CYS A 14 24.11 -6.58 -64.12
N GLY A 15 23.76 -6.89 -62.87
CA GLY A 15 22.47 -6.53 -62.27
C GLY A 15 22.69 -6.13 -60.81
N ILE A 16 22.72 -4.83 -60.55
CA ILE A 16 22.79 -4.23 -59.21
C ILE A 16 21.50 -4.62 -58.46
N PHE A 17 21.59 -5.54 -57.50
CA PHE A 17 20.56 -5.69 -56.46
C PHE A 17 20.86 -4.68 -55.36
N LEU A 18 20.15 -3.55 -55.36
CA LEU A 18 19.96 -2.73 -54.18
C LEU A 18 19.23 -3.58 -53.14
N LEU A 19 19.96 -4.13 -52.18
CA LEU A 19 19.39 -4.65 -50.93
C LEU A 19 18.87 -3.43 -50.14
N PHE A 20 17.63 -3.04 -50.41
CA PHE A 20 16.86 -2.29 -49.44
C PHE A 20 16.65 -3.19 -48.22
N SER A 21 17.49 -3.03 -47.20
CA SER A 21 17.17 -3.47 -45.85
C SER A 21 16.03 -2.57 -45.36
N SER A 22 14.79 -2.90 -45.68
CA SER A 22 13.64 -2.43 -44.92
C SER A 22 13.81 -2.96 -43.50
N LYS A 23 14.34 -2.12 -42.61
CA LYS A 23 14.08 -2.28 -41.17
C LYS A 23 12.57 -2.17 -41.03
N THR A 24 11.87 -3.30 -41.02
CA THR A 24 10.55 -3.35 -40.39
C THR A 24 10.80 -2.90 -38.95
N ALA A 25 10.34 -1.71 -38.59
CA ALA A 25 10.44 -1.24 -37.21
C ALA A 25 9.78 -2.31 -36.33
N GLY A 26 10.57 -2.91 -35.42
CA GLY A 26 10.02 -3.84 -34.44
C GLY A 26 8.93 -3.13 -33.62
N GLN A 27 7.97 -3.90 -33.10
CA GLN A 27 7.00 -3.38 -32.14
C GLN A 27 7.74 -2.81 -30.92
N THR A 28 7.25 -1.69 -30.41
CA THR A 28 7.92 -0.83 -29.42
C THR A 28 7.03 -0.67 -28.19
N CYS A 29 7.62 -0.60 -27.00
CA CYS A 29 6.87 -0.35 -25.77
C CYS A 29 6.48 1.11 -25.52
N ARG A 30 6.63 1.98 -26.52
CA ARG A 30 6.37 3.41 -26.39
C ARG A 30 4.90 3.67 -26.10
N GLY A 31 4.60 4.17 -24.90
CA GLY A 31 3.22 4.38 -24.45
C GLY A 31 2.39 3.08 -24.32
N GLN A 32 3.04 1.91 -24.30
CA GLN A 32 2.40 0.59 -24.29
C GLN A 32 2.87 -0.28 -23.12
N CYS A 33 3.44 0.33 -22.06
CA CYS A 33 3.87 -0.41 -20.89
C CYS A 33 2.68 -1.04 -20.16
N GLY A 34 2.73 -2.37 -19.99
CA GLY A 34 1.59 -3.16 -19.54
C GLY A 34 0.91 -3.97 -20.66
N ASP A 35 1.15 -3.66 -21.93
CA ASP A 35 0.48 -4.33 -23.03
C ASP A 35 1.23 -5.58 -23.52
N VAL A 36 0.48 -6.54 -24.06
CA VAL A 36 1.03 -7.69 -24.80
C VAL A 36 0.83 -7.44 -26.30
N LEU A 37 1.92 -7.40 -27.07
CA LEU A 37 1.89 -7.14 -28.51
C LEU A 37 2.01 -8.46 -29.30
N GLU A 38 1.78 -8.40 -30.61
CA GLU A 38 1.77 -9.59 -31.47
C GLU A 38 3.11 -10.36 -31.47
N LYS A 39 4.24 -9.65 -31.49
CA LYS A 39 5.59 -10.23 -31.64
C LYS A 39 6.42 -10.19 -30.36
N CYS A 40 6.06 -9.34 -29.42
CA CYS A 40 6.78 -9.14 -28.16
C CYS A 40 5.81 -8.62 -27.10
N SER A 41 6.26 -8.49 -25.85
CA SER A 41 5.43 -7.99 -24.76
C SER A 41 6.09 -6.81 -24.05
N CYS A 42 5.27 -5.86 -23.65
CA CYS A 42 5.59 -4.71 -22.81
C CYS A 42 5.01 -4.84 -21.41
N HIS A 43 4.40 -5.99 -21.12
CA HIS A 43 3.96 -6.38 -19.80
C HIS A 43 5.14 -6.94 -18.99
N ALA A 44 5.12 -6.75 -17.66
CA ALA A 44 6.25 -7.12 -16.79
C ALA A 44 6.65 -8.61 -16.83
N THR A 45 5.72 -9.48 -17.19
CA THR A 45 5.96 -10.93 -17.36
C THR A 45 6.82 -11.27 -18.56
N CYS A 46 7.03 -10.35 -19.49
CA CYS A 46 7.89 -10.55 -20.64
C CYS A 46 9.32 -10.95 -20.26
N VAL A 47 9.79 -10.50 -19.08
CA VAL A 47 11.15 -10.75 -18.58
C VAL A 47 11.30 -12.23 -18.26
N SER A 48 10.38 -12.78 -17.47
CA SER A 48 10.35 -14.20 -17.11
C SER A 48 10.13 -15.09 -18.32
N LEU A 49 9.32 -14.64 -19.28
CA LEU A 49 9.02 -15.38 -20.52
C LEU A 49 10.08 -15.21 -21.62
N LEU A 50 11.09 -14.36 -21.40
CA LEU A 50 12.12 -14.00 -22.39
C LEU A 50 11.51 -13.53 -23.73
N LYS A 51 10.41 -12.76 -23.67
CA LYS A 51 9.64 -12.26 -24.83
C LYS A 51 9.46 -10.75 -24.82
N CYS A 52 10.28 -10.02 -24.07
CA CYS A 52 10.21 -8.56 -24.04
C CYS A 52 10.48 -7.95 -25.41
N CYS A 53 9.81 -6.83 -25.71
CA CYS A 53 10.25 -5.98 -26.80
C CYS A 53 11.67 -5.45 -26.50
N ALA A 54 12.44 -5.21 -27.55
CA ALA A 54 13.86 -4.86 -27.42
C ALA A 54 14.10 -3.59 -26.59
N ASP A 55 13.12 -2.69 -26.54
CA ASP A 55 13.13 -1.42 -25.84
C ASP A 55 12.39 -1.42 -24.49
N TYR A 56 11.92 -2.58 -24.01
CA TYR A 56 11.14 -2.70 -22.78
C TYR A 56 11.82 -2.03 -21.57
N ASN A 57 13.09 -2.36 -21.28
CA ASN A 57 13.82 -1.79 -20.14
C ASN A 57 14.10 -0.28 -20.29
N GLN A 58 13.99 0.26 -21.51
CA GLN A 58 14.18 1.68 -21.76
C GLN A 58 12.86 2.46 -21.60
N LEU A 59 11.73 1.87 -21.99
CA LEU A 59 10.44 2.55 -22.01
C LEU A 59 9.59 2.27 -20.76
N CYS A 60 9.70 1.07 -20.19
CA CYS A 60 8.97 0.62 -19.00
C CYS A 60 9.93 0.50 -17.82
N PHE A 61 10.25 1.63 -17.21
CA PHE A 61 11.31 1.71 -16.21
C PHE A 61 10.82 1.35 -14.80
N LYS A 62 11.78 1.06 -13.92
CA LYS A 62 11.56 0.95 -12.47
C LYS A 62 12.28 2.10 -11.77
N VAL A 63 11.94 2.35 -10.51
CA VAL A 63 12.65 3.33 -9.69
C VAL A 63 13.27 2.73 -8.45
N THR A 64 14.33 3.38 -7.96
CA THR A 64 14.88 3.14 -6.62
C THR A 64 15.06 4.49 -5.90
N PRO A 65 14.64 4.64 -4.63
CA PRO A 65 13.76 3.71 -3.91
C PRO A 65 12.43 3.49 -4.66
N HIS A 66 11.73 2.41 -4.34
CA HIS A 66 10.42 2.13 -4.93
C HIS A 66 9.27 2.77 -4.17
N SER A 67 9.51 3.35 -2.99
CA SER A 67 8.52 4.04 -2.18
C SER A 67 8.93 5.48 -1.80
N SER A 68 7.92 6.31 -1.51
CA SER A 68 8.06 7.67 -0.99
C SER A 68 6.88 7.99 -0.09
N SER A 69 7.08 8.80 0.96
CA SER A 69 5.97 9.39 1.69
C SER A 69 5.06 10.17 0.74
N MET A 70 3.75 10.14 0.98
CA MET A 70 2.75 10.94 0.26
C MET A 70 2.97 12.46 0.39
N LEU A 71 3.87 12.87 1.29
CA LEU A 71 4.32 14.26 1.45
C LEU A 71 5.34 14.71 0.40
N GLY A 72 5.90 13.78 -0.36
CA GLY A 72 6.84 14.08 -1.44
C GLY A 72 8.26 14.41 -0.96
N GLY A 73 9.09 14.92 -1.88
CA GLY A 73 10.48 15.33 -1.64
C GLY A 73 11.51 14.21 -1.87
N ARG A 74 11.09 13.00 -2.24
CA ARG A 74 12.00 11.87 -2.46
C ARG A 74 12.53 11.89 -3.89
N ALA A 75 13.84 11.87 -4.05
CA ALA A 75 14.48 11.64 -5.35
C ALA A 75 14.36 10.16 -5.76
N LEU A 76 13.54 9.88 -6.77
CA LEU A 76 13.32 8.56 -7.36
C LEU A 76 14.27 8.38 -8.55
N ARG A 77 15.30 7.55 -8.39
CA ARG A 77 16.25 7.24 -9.48
C ARG A 77 15.61 6.31 -10.48
N ILE A 78 15.58 6.72 -11.74
CA ILE A 78 15.08 5.91 -12.87
C ILE A 78 16.13 4.84 -13.21
N LEU A 79 15.70 3.58 -13.21
CA LEU A 79 16.55 2.43 -13.50
C LEU A 79 16.47 2.04 -14.97
N GLY A 80 17.60 1.61 -15.53
CA GLY A 80 17.68 1.05 -16.89
C GLY A 80 17.67 2.09 -18.02
N VAL A 81 17.65 3.39 -17.68
CA VAL A 81 17.69 4.50 -18.64
C VAL A 81 18.94 5.34 -18.40
N ALA A 82 19.89 5.30 -19.33
CA ALA A 82 21.03 6.21 -19.35
C ALA A 82 20.64 7.50 -20.10
N LEU A 83 20.78 8.64 -19.43
CA LEU A 83 20.47 9.95 -19.98
C LEU A 83 21.76 10.76 -20.19
N HIS A 84 21.70 11.75 -21.07
CA HIS A 84 22.82 12.67 -21.27
C HIS A 84 22.99 13.59 -20.05
N PRO A 85 24.19 13.68 -19.45
CA PRO A 85 24.48 14.67 -18.43
C PRO A 85 24.20 16.08 -18.95
N GLY A 86 23.46 16.89 -18.18
CA GLY A 86 23.01 18.22 -18.60
C GLY A 86 21.81 18.22 -19.58
N GLY A 87 21.21 17.06 -19.85
CA GLY A 87 19.94 16.96 -20.56
C GLY A 87 18.76 17.47 -19.73
N ARG A 88 17.58 17.55 -20.36
CA ARG A 88 16.32 17.91 -19.68
C ARG A 88 15.57 16.65 -19.25
N LEU A 89 14.94 16.68 -18.08
CA LEU A 89 14.07 15.63 -17.60
C LEU A 89 12.79 16.26 -17.02
N LEU A 90 11.64 15.93 -17.57
CA LEU A 90 10.33 16.28 -16.99
C LEU A 90 9.64 15.01 -16.53
N CYS A 91 9.00 15.07 -15.37
CA CYS A 91 8.31 13.97 -14.72
C CYS A 91 6.85 14.37 -14.51
N ARG A 92 5.92 13.53 -14.98
CA ARG A 92 4.48 13.76 -14.90
C ARG A 92 3.84 12.63 -14.09
N PHE A 93 3.40 12.96 -12.90
CA PHE A 93 2.79 12.04 -11.93
C PHE A 93 1.27 12.08 -12.05
N VAL A 94 0.63 10.93 -12.14
CA VAL A 94 -0.84 10.83 -12.15
C VAL A 94 -1.34 10.85 -10.70
N SER A 95 -2.32 11.68 -10.38
CA SER A 95 -2.85 11.81 -9.03
C SER A 95 -4.35 12.03 -9.01
N THR A 96 -5.07 11.22 -8.22
CA THR A 96 -6.54 11.32 -8.09
C THR A 96 -6.97 12.53 -7.25
N THR A 97 -6.04 13.16 -6.54
CA THR A 97 -6.33 14.26 -5.62
C THR A 97 -6.23 15.64 -6.28
N THR A 98 -5.81 15.71 -7.54
CA THR A 98 -5.65 16.95 -8.30
C THR A 98 -6.76 17.13 -9.33
N ALA A 99 -7.18 18.37 -9.57
CA ALA A 99 -8.27 18.65 -10.52
C ALA A 99 -7.89 18.29 -11.96
N ASP A 100 -6.62 18.47 -12.32
CA ASP A 100 -6.09 18.15 -13.65
C ASP A 100 -5.68 16.67 -13.79
N GLY A 101 -5.72 15.90 -12.70
CA GLY A 101 -5.33 14.49 -12.65
C GLY A 101 -3.82 14.22 -12.75
N GLU A 102 -3.00 15.25 -12.94
CA GLU A 102 -1.56 15.15 -13.18
C GLU A 102 -0.76 16.26 -12.47
N ILE A 103 0.47 15.94 -12.06
CA ILE A 103 1.44 16.86 -11.48
C ILE A 103 2.74 16.78 -12.28
N GLU A 104 3.11 17.87 -12.95
CA GLU A 104 4.38 17.97 -13.67
C GLU A 104 5.47 18.61 -12.81
N ARG A 105 6.68 18.04 -12.84
CA ARG A 105 7.87 18.53 -12.16
C ARG A 105 9.10 18.36 -13.03
N GLU A 106 10.07 19.25 -12.85
CA GLU A 106 11.40 19.10 -13.45
C GLU A 106 12.23 18.13 -12.59
N GLY A 107 12.83 17.14 -13.25
CA GLY A 107 13.79 16.21 -12.66
C GLY A 107 15.23 16.67 -12.92
N PHE A 108 16.19 15.95 -12.35
CA PHE A 108 17.61 16.22 -12.57
C PHE A 108 18.35 14.97 -13.05
N ILE A 109 19.50 15.18 -13.68
CA ILE A 109 20.37 14.11 -14.19
C ILE A 109 21.75 14.31 -13.57
N ASP A 110 22.29 13.27 -12.93
CA ASP A 110 23.64 13.32 -12.36
C ASP A 110 24.75 13.25 -13.43
N ASP A 111 26.00 13.44 -13.00
CA ASP A 111 27.17 13.37 -13.90
C ASP A 111 27.38 11.98 -14.52
N GLU A 112 26.80 10.94 -13.91
CA GLU A 112 26.84 9.55 -14.37
C GLU A 112 25.71 9.25 -15.37
N GLY A 113 24.80 10.20 -15.61
CA GLY A 113 23.67 10.07 -16.53
C GLY A 113 22.44 9.40 -15.94
N HIS A 114 22.33 9.29 -14.62
CA HIS A 114 21.13 8.79 -13.95
C HIS A 114 20.09 9.90 -13.80
N GLY A 115 18.87 9.63 -14.24
CA GLY A 115 17.74 10.54 -14.08
C GLY A 115 17.02 10.35 -12.75
N TYR A 116 16.61 11.47 -12.14
CA TYR A 116 15.89 11.52 -10.88
C TYR A 116 14.62 12.35 -11.02
N CYS A 117 13.49 11.77 -10.62
CA CYS A 117 12.23 12.46 -10.47
C CYS A 117 11.92 12.67 -8.98
N ILE A 118 11.58 13.89 -8.58
CA ILE A 118 11.17 14.17 -7.21
C ILE A 118 9.70 13.81 -7.03
N SER A 119 9.37 12.98 -6.04
CA SER A 119 7.98 12.68 -5.70
C SER A 119 7.24 13.93 -5.23
N PRO A 120 6.02 14.21 -5.75
CA PRO A 120 5.24 15.38 -5.34
C PRO A 120 4.45 15.11 -4.04
N LEU A 121 3.85 16.18 -3.50
CA LEU A 121 2.82 16.09 -2.46
C LEU A 121 1.52 15.57 -3.08
N LEU A 122 1.00 14.43 -2.61
CA LEU A 122 -0.07 13.67 -3.27
C LEU A 122 -1.37 13.55 -2.47
N TYR A 123 -1.34 13.67 -1.13
CA TYR A 123 -2.49 13.39 -0.23
C TYR A 123 -3.11 11.98 -0.33
N GLU A 124 -2.61 11.11 -1.20
CA GLU A 124 -3.08 9.74 -1.41
C GLU A 124 -1.93 8.73 -1.24
N THR A 125 -2.30 7.49 -0.91
CA THR A 125 -1.40 6.35 -0.77
C THR A 125 -1.74 5.26 -1.79
N GLY A 126 -0.76 4.45 -2.16
CA GLY A 126 -0.90 3.41 -3.19
C GLY A 126 0.14 3.56 -4.29
N TRP A 127 0.06 2.71 -5.33
CA TRP A 127 0.96 2.79 -6.48
C TRP A 127 0.58 3.96 -7.40
N ILE A 128 1.51 4.89 -7.56
CA ILE A 128 1.35 6.12 -8.33
C ILE A 128 2.08 5.96 -9.68
N PRO A 129 1.34 5.88 -10.79
CA PRO A 129 1.96 5.84 -12.10
C PRO A 129 2.49 7.21 -12.49
N PHE A 130 3.61 7.23 -13.21
CA PHE A 130 4.17 8.46 -13.76
C PHE A 130 4.92 8.21 -15.05
N THR A 131 5.01 9.26 -15.86
CA THR A 131 5.71 9.26 -17.15
C THR A 131 6.84 10.27 -17.14
N VAL A 132 7.82 10.07 -18.02
CA VAL A 132 8.95 10.99 -18.15
C VAL A 132 9.19 11.42 -19.60
N SER A 133 9.60 12.68 -19.76
CA SER A 133 10.00 13.27 -21.02
C SER A 133 11.44 13.76 -20.94
N ILE A 134 12.23 13.43 -21.96
CA ILE A 134 13.65 13.82 -22.09
C ILE A 134 13.88 14.92 -23.13
N ASP A 135 12.84 15.24 -23.91
CA ASP A 135 12.82 16.31 -24.91
C ASP A 135 11.87 17.45 -24.54
N GLY A 136 11.13 17.30 -23.42
CA GLY A 136 10.17 18.25 -22.92
C GLY A 136 8.83 18.25 -23.66
N ILE A 137 8.60 17.30 -24.57
CA ILE A 137 7.39 17.23 -25.39
C ILE A 137 6.74 15.85 -25.27
N HIS A 138 7.53 14.78 -25.42
CA HIS A 138 7.01 13.41 -25.50
C HIS A 138 7.21 12.67 -24.18
N PHE A 139 6.11 12.18 -23.60
CA PHE A 139 6.08 11.38 -22.36
C PHE A 139 6.01 9.88 -22.70
N ASP A 140 7.05 9.42 -23.38
CA ASP A 140 7.09 8.12 -24.07
C ASP A 140 7.48 6.94 -23.16
N ARG A 141 7.89 7.24 -21.93
CA ARG A 141 8.39 6.27 -20.94
C ARG A 141 7.54 6.33 -19.68
N SER A 142 7.22 5.19 -19.09
CA SER A 142 6.40 5.11 -17.89
C SER A 142 6.95 4.15 -16.83
N GLY A 143 6.57 4.43 -15.59
CA GLY A 143 6.87 3.63 -14.42
C GLY A 143 5.87 3.96 -13.31
N GLU A 144 6.09 3.39 -12.13
CA GLU A 144 5.28 3.65 -10.94
C GLU A 144 6.13 3.59 -9.68
N PHE A 145 5.68 4.24 -8.62
CA PHE A 145 6.27 4.16 -7.28
C PHE A 145 5.16 4.06 -6.23
N LEU A 146 5.48 3.55 -5.05
CA LEU A 146 4.54 3.41 -3.95
C LEU A 146 4.50 4.68 -3.08
N SER A 147 3.39 5.41 -3.09
CA SER A 147 3.11 6.48 -2.13
C SER A 147 2.64 5.89 -0.80
N VAL A 148 3.34 6.20 0.28
CA VAL A 148 3.07 5.62 1.61
C VAL A 148 2.66 6.67 2.64
N HIS A 149 1.88 6.23 3.62
CA HIS A 149 1.52 7.03 4.78
C HIS A 149 2.77 7.53 5.54
N PRO A 150 2.83 8.78 6.03
CA PRO A 150 4.04 9.32 6.66
C PRO A 150 4.54 8.52 7.85
N SER A 151 3.68 7.98 8.73
CA SER A 151 4.11 7.15 9.88
C SER A 151 4.63 5.76 9.51
N LYS A 152 4.61 5.46 8.21
CA LYS A 152 4.92 4.16 7.64
C LYS A 152 5.98 4.25 6.55
N ALA A 153 6.44 5.46 6.23
CA ALA A 153 7.62 5.63 5.42
C ALA A 153 8.80 4.92 6.10
N ASP A 154 9.78 4.49 5.32
CA ASP A 154 10.96 3.86 5.90
C ASP A 154 11.66 4.89 6.82
N PRO A 155 11.84 4.58 8.13
CA PRO A 155 12.41 5.51 9.10
C PRO A 155 13.80 6.03 8.73
N ALA A 156 14.53 5.33 7.85
CA ALA A 156 15.81 5.78 7.31
C ALA A 156 15.70 7.11 6.55
N PHE A 157 14.50 7.47 6.07
CA PHE A 157 14.22 8.68 5.29
C PHE A 157 13.39 9.73 6.07
N GLU A 158 13.23 9.57 7.39
CA GLU A 158 12.47 10.51 8.21
C GLU A 158 13.36 11.53 8.93
N VAL A 159 12.77 12.69 9.23
CA VAL A 159 13.31 13.63 10.22
C VAL A 159 12.91 13.19 11.62
N ILE A 160 13.90 12.92 12.47
CA ILE A 160 13.71 12.38 13.81
C ILE A 160 13.77 13.50 14.85
N LEU A 161 12.74 13.56 15.69
CA LEU A 161 12.73 14.41 16.89
C LEU A 161 13.44 13.70 18.04
N VAL A 162 14.50 14.28 18.59
CA VAL A 162 15.38 13.60 19.58
C VAL A 162 14.68 13.38 20.92
N ASN A 163 13.88 14.35 21.41
CA ASN A 163 13.14 14.23 22.66
C ASN A 163 11.67 14.62 22.45
N LYS A 164 10.87 13.72 21.87
CA LYS A 164 9.45 13.99 21.52
C LYS A 164 8.65 14.59 22.69
N THR A 165 8.86 14.12 23.91
CA THR A 165 8.18 14.66 25.10
C THR A 165 8.52 16.13 25.36
N GLN A 166 9.78 16.54 25.20
CA GLN A 166 10.15 17.95 25.33
C GLN A 166 9.47 18.82 24.27
N TRP A 167 9.29 18.32 23.03
CA TRP A 167 8.57 19.03 21.97
C TRP A 167 7.07 19.15 22.31
N GLN A 168 6.47 18.09 22.86
CA GLN A 168 5.05 18.00 23.25
C GLN A 168 4.66 18.89 24.42
N TYR A 169 5.59 19.18 25.34
CA TYR A 169 5.31 19.94 26.56
C TYR A 169 6.11 21.25 26.63
N TYR A 170 6.74 21.68 25.52
CA TYR A 170 7.61 22.85 25.53
C TYR A 170 6.91 24.11 26.02
N GLY A 171 7.50 24.78 27.01
CA GLY A 171 6.97 26.02 27.58
C GLY A 171 6.03 25.83 28.78
N THR A 172 5.68 24.58 29.13
CA THR A 172 5.04 24.25 30.41
C THR A 172 6.04 24.35 31.58
N PRO A 173 5.58 24.40 32.85
CA PRO A 173 6.47 24.43 34.00
C PRO A 173 7.50 23.30 33.95
N ASN A 174 8.78 23.65 34.09
CA ASN A 174 9.95 22.75 34.04
C ASN A 174 10.33 22.18 32.67
N VAL A 175 9.64 22.53 31.58
CA VAL A 175 9.99 22.06 30.23
C VAL A 175 10.45 23.24 29.36
N SER A 176 11.77 23.36 29.21
CA SER A 176 12.41 24.42 28.42
C SER A 176 13.71 23.92 27.77
N GLY A 177 14.48 24.82 27.15
CA GLY A 177 15.80 24.52 26.61
C GLY A 177 15.82 24.40 25.08
N ARG A 178 16.81 23.69 24.55
CA ARG A 178 16.96 23.49 23.10
C ARG A 178 16.18 22.28 22.64
N LEU A 179 15.39 22.46 21.59
CA LEU A 179 14.81 21.35 20.83
C LEU A 179 15.82 20.89 19.79
N LYS A 180 15.93 19.58 19.58
CA LYS A 180 16.86 18.96 18.63
C LYS A 180 16.13 17.99 17.69
N MET A 181 16.48 18.08 16.40
CA MET A 181 16.07 17.17 15.36
C MET A 181 17.29 16.64 14.59
N THR A 182 17.17 15.47 13.98
CA THR A 182 18.24 14.82 13.19
C THR A 182 17.67 14.18 11.93
N TRP A 183 18.47 14.10 10.88
CA TRP A 183 18.14 13.43 9.61
C TRP A 183 19.40 12.83 8.99
N ASN A 184 19.25 11.91 8.04
CA ASN A 184 20.38 11.41 7.27
C ASN A 184 20.73 12.42 6.17
N SER A 185 21.81 13.19 6.38
CA SER A 185 22.26 14.24 5.46
C SER A 185 22.61 13.73 4.06
N SER A 186 23.02 12.47 3.93
CA SER A 186 23.42 11.85 2.66
C SER A 186 22.25 11.67 1.68
N LEU A 187 21.01 11.84 2.14
CA LEU A 187 19.81 11.71 1.32
C LEU A 187 19.42 13.01 0.61
N ILE A 188 20.09 14.12 0.94
CA ILE A 188 19.90 15.42 0.30
C ILE A 188 21.24 15.78 -0.33
N GLY A 189 21.30 15.85 -1.66
CA GLY A 189 22.52 16.11 -2.42
C GLY A 189 23.06 17.54 -2.30
N ALA A 190 22.32 18.43 -1.62
CA ALA A 190 22.70 19.81 -1.43
C ALA A 190 23.62 20.04 -0.22
N GLU A 191 24.60 20.95 -0.37
CA GLU A 191 25.49 21.40 0.71
C GLU A 191 24.74 22.17 1.80
N THR A 192 23.65 22.84 1.43
CA THR A 192 22.81 23.62 2.34
C THR A 192 21.35 23.22 2.26
N VAL A 193 20.65 23.37 3.39
CA VAL A 193 19.25 23.03 3.57
C VAL A 193 18.45 24.17 4.20
N ASN A 194 17.17 24.22 3.87
CA ASN A 194 16.16 25.00 4.55
C ASN A 194 15.38 24.09 5.51
N LEU A 195 15.05 24.61 6.67
CA LEU A 195 14.24 23.91 7.67
C LEU A 195 12.91 24.63 7.79
N GLU A 196 11.84 23.95 7.42
CA GLU A 196 10.51 24.51 7.31
C GLU A 196 9.52 23.81 8.21
N LEU A 197 8.50 24.56 8.60
CA LEU A 197 7.37 24.08 9.38
C LEU A 197 6.11 24.17 8.53
N TRP A 198 5.40 23.05 8.42
CA TRP A 198 4.21 22.92 7.59
C TRP A 198 3.00 22.50 8.44
N GLY A 199 1.93 23.29 8.38
CA GLY A 199 0.70 23.09 9.13
C GLY A 199 -0.41 22.50 8.27
N TYR A 200 -1.30 21.73 8.90
CA TYR A 200 -2.47 21.14 8.26
C TYR A 200 -3.76 21.78 8.78
N ARG A 201 -4.74 21.98 7.89
CA ARG A 201 -6.08 22.42 8.26
C ARG A 201 -7.15 21.84 7.35
N GLU A 202 -8.36 21.75 7.89
CA GLU A 202 -9.58 21.43 7.15
C GLU A 202 -10.54 22.63 7.24
N PHE A 203 -11.07 23.09 6.11
CA PHE A 203 -11.92 24.27 6.06
C PHE A 203 -13.07 24.13 5.06
N SER A 204 -14.19 24.81 5.33
CA SER A 204 -15.31 24.89 4.39
C SER A 204 -15.06 26.04 3.41
N ARG A 205 -15.06 25.74 2.11
CA ARG A 205 -15.02 26.78 1.08
C ARG A 205 -16.44 27.29 0.89
N SER A 206 -16.79 28.40 1.53
CA SER A 206 -18.08 29.05 1.28
C SER A 206 -18.16 29.50 -0.18
N THR A 207 -18.85 28.74 -1.04
CA THR A 207 -19.36 29.30 -2.28
C THR A 207 -20.46 30.27 -1.90
N GLU A 208 -20.25 31.55 -2.15
CA GLU A 208 -21.32 32.54 -2.06
C GLU A 208 -22.51 32.07 -2.92
N ALA A 209 -23.69 32.05 -2.30
CA ALA A 209 -25.01 31.79 -2.90
C ALA A 209 -25.31 30.38 -3.44
N GLY A 210 -25.99 29.59 -2.60
CA GLY A 210 -26.69 28.39 -3.03
C GLY A 210 -27.57 27.83 -1.90
N VAL A 211 -28.78 28.37 -1.78
CA VAL A 211 -29.86 27.79 -0.97
C VAL A 211 -29.99 26.32 -1.35
N ASN A 212 -29.65 25.41 -0.42
CA ASN A 212 -29.61 23.93 -0.51
C ASN A 212 -28.27 23.23 -0.87
N GLY A 213 -27.09 23.84 -0.70
CA GLY A 213 -25.80 23.19 -1.00
C GLY A 213 -25.05 22.66 0.23
N SER A 214 -24.81 21.34 0.30
CA SER A 214 -23.80 20.70 1.18
C SER A 214 -22.44 21.37 1.00
N SER A 215 -21.91 22.05 2.01
CA SER A 215 -20.55 22.61 1.94
C SER A 215 -19.53 21.49 2.12
N SER A 216 -18.75 21.17 1.08
CA SER A 216 -17.66 20.19 1.22
C SER A 216 -16.47 20.81 1.96
N LEU A 217 -16.00 20.10 2.99
CA LEU A 217 -14.75 20.43 3.67
C LEU A 217 -13.58 20.13 2.73
N GLN A 218 -12.55 20.97 2.77
CA GLN A 218 -11.31 20.81 2.00
C GLN A 218 -10.12 20.74 2.93
N ALA A 219 -9.16 19.90 2.57
CA ALA A 219 -7.91 19.73 3.30
C ALA A 219 -6.76 20.50 2.65
N GLU A 220 -5.94 21.14 3.48
CA GLU A 220 -4.79 21.94 3.05
C GLU A 220 -3.61 21.78 4.01
N LEU A 221 -2.46 21.38 3.44
CA LEU A 221 -1.14 21.45 4.04
C LEU A 221 -0.43 22.69 3.50
N SER A 222 0.05 23.56 4.39
CA SER A 222 0.59 24.87 4.05
C SER A 222 1.90 25.15 4.79
N TYR A 223 2.83 25.81 4.09
CA TYR A 223 4.04 26.37 4.69
C TYR A 223 3.65 27.43 5.73
N LEU A 224 4.21 27.34 6.93
CA LEU A 224 4.02 28.32 7.99
C LEU A 224 5.20 29.31 8.02
N TYR A 225 6.40 28.82 8.32
CA TYR A 225 7.63 29.61 8.35
C TYR A 225 8.87 28.70 8.39
N SER A 226 10.05 29.29 8.15
CA SER A 226 11.34 28.59 8.25
C SER A 226 11.96 28.74 9.64
N LEU A 227 12.41 27.63 10.22
CA LEU A 227 13.24 27.60 11.44
C LEU A 227 14.69 28.06 11.16
N GLY A 228 15.14 27.87 9.92
CA GLY A 228 16.41 28.36 9.42
C GLY A 228 16.51 28.17 7.92
N ARG A 229 17.30 29.02 7.25
CA ARG A 229 17.51 28.99 5.80
C ARG A 229 18.99 28.96 5.49
N ASN A 230 19.35 28.31 4.38
CA ASN A 230 20.74 28.14 3.91
C ASN A 230 21.67 27.60 5.02
N LEU A 231 21.19 26.64 5.79
CA LEU A 231 21.95 26.00 6.86
C LEU A 231 22.85 24.90 6.27
N PRO A 232 24.05 24.67 6.82
CA PRO A 232 24.90 23.56 6.35
C PRO A 232 24.21 22.20 6.61
N ASN A 233 24.22 21.32 5.62
CA ASN A 233 23.60 19.99 5.68
C ASN A 233 24.41 19.03 6.56
N THR A 234 24.36 19.22 7.87
CA THR A 234 25.13 18.47 8.87
C THR A 234 24.38 17.27 9.46
N GLY A 235 23.12 17.06 9.07
CA GLY A 235 22.27 15.98 9.58
C GLY A 235 21.66 16.24 10.97
N ALA A 236 21.86 17.42 11.55
CA ALA A 236 21.27 17.79 12.83
C ALA A 236 21.01 19.29 12.93
N PHE A 237 19.93 19.65 13.64
CA PHE A 237 19.63 21.04 13.96
C PHE A 237 19.11 21.17 15.38
N SER A 238 19.42 22.30 16.01
CA SER A 238 18.92 22.63 17.34
C SER A 238 18.65 24.11 17.47
N PHE A 239 17.51 24.46 18.06
CA PHE A 239 17.09 25.83 18.27
C PHE A 239 16.39 25.96 19.63
N VAL A 240 16.28 27.19 20.11
CA VAL A 240 15.42 27.53 21.26
C VAL A 240 14.17 28.14 20.66
N PRO A 241 13.00 27.50 20.79
CA PRO A 241 11.74 28.06 20.31
C PRO A 241 11.48 29.44 20.90
N SER A 242 11.24 30.42 20.04
CA SER A 242 10.65 31.70 20.41
C SER A 242 9.15 31.66 20.07
N PRO A 243 8.25 32.08 20.98
CA PRO A 243 6.86 32.32 20.62
C PRO A 243 6.83 33.45 19.57
N GLN A 244 6.79 33.11 18.29
CA GLN A 244 6.58 34.11 17.26
C GLN A 244 5.13 34.56 17.34
N ARG A 245 4.89 35.88 17.32
CA ARG A 245 3.57 36.43 17.00
C ARG A 245 3.31 36.24 15.51
N THR A 246 3.14 35.01 15.07
CA THR A 246 2.52 34.78 13.76
C THR A 246 1.07 35.24 13.87
N THR A 247 0.63 36.09 12.94
CA THR A 247 -0.76 36.52 12.76
C THR A 247 -1.66 35.37 12.27
N LEU A 248 -1.34 34.12 12.63
CA LEU A 248 -2.12 32.93 12.35
C LEU A 248 -3.26 32.84 13.38
N THR A 249 -4.03 33.92 13.52
CA THR A 249 -5.23 33.94 14.35
C THR A 249 -6.32 33.12 13.67
N GLY A 250 -6.69 31.99 14.28
CA GLY A 250 -7.72 31.06 13.82
C GLY A 250 -7.13 29.68 13.56
N SER A 251 -7.94 28.63 13.73
CA SER A 251 -7.85 27.17 13.37
C SER A 251 -6.53 26.45 13.00
N TRP A 252 -5.34 27.04 13.11
CA TRP A 252 -4.09 26.58 12.48
C TRP A 252 -3.12 25.92 13.48
N GLU A 253 -3.51 25.73 14.74
CA GLU A 253 -2.56 25.74 15.86
C GLU A 253 -2.63 24.53 16.79
N THR A 254 -2.34 23.32 16.31
CA THR A 254 -2.05 22.26 17.31
C THR A 254 -0.97 21.26 16.92
N PHE A 255 -0.80 20.97 15.63
CA PHE A 255 0.23 20.04 15.17
C PHE A 255 0.75 20.43 13.78
N ALA A 256 1.96 19.95 13.47
CA ALA A 256 2.63 20.22 12.20
C ALA A 256 3.60 19.08 11.84
N SER A 257 4.17 19.20 10.64
CA SER A 257 5.30 18.40 10.19
C SER A 257 6.48 19.31 9.90
N LEU A 258 7.68 18.83 10.23
CA LEU A 258 8.93 19.49 9.84
C LEU A 258 9.38 18.96 8.50
N LEU A 259 9.95 19.87 7.73
CA LEU A 259 10.48 19.57 6.42
C LEU A 259 11.92 20.10 6.33
N VAL A 260 12.86 19.21 6.06
CA VAL A 260 14.24 19.55 5.67
C VAL A 260 14.28 19.56 4.16
N LEU A 261 14.49 20.71 3.53
CA LEU A 261 14.53 20.87 2.07
C LEU A 261 15.92 21.25 1.59
N SER A 262 16.31 20.73 0.43
CA SER A 262 17.40 21.29 -0.36
C SER A 262 17.13 22.76 -0.70
N GLN A 263 18.20 23.54 -0.88
CA GLN A 263 18.10 24.96 -1.25
C GLN A 263 17.32 25.21 -2.55
N MET A 264 17.36 24.25 -3.49
CA MET A 264 16.64 24.32 -4.76
C MET A 264 15.18 23.81 -4.66
N GLU A 265 14.71 23.46 -3.46
CA GLU A 265 13.36 22.96 -3.19
C GLU A 265 12.98 21.71 -3.99
N LEU A 266 13.98 20.91 -4.36
CA LEU A 266 13.81 19.67 -5.11
C LEU A 266 13.71 18.49 -4.15
N GLU A 267 14.76 18.23 -3.38
CA GLU A 267 14.79 17.11 -2.43
C GLU A 267 14.33 17.57 -1.04
N GLY A 268 13.60 16.71 -0.32
CA GLY A 268 13.16 16.98 1.04
C GLY A 268 12.88 15.75 1.87
N LEU A 269 13.03 15.89 3.19
CA LEU A 269 12.74 14.86 4.20
C LEU A 269 11.73 15.41 5.20
N TRP A 270 10.71 14.60 5.51
CA TRP A 270 9.63 14.99 6.41
C TRP A 270 9.76 14.30 7.77
N SER A 271 9.31 14.98 8.83
CA SER A 271 8.96 14.32 10.07
C SER A 271 7.53 13.81 10.02
N GLY A 272 7.19 12.85 10.87
CA GLY A 272 5.79 12.60 11.22
C GLY A 272 5.09 13.85 11.81
N GLY A 273 3.76 13.80 11.88
CA GLY A 273 2.96 14.78 12.62
C GLY A 273 3.40 14.84 14.09
N HIS A 274 3.48 16.04 14.64
CA HIS A 274 3.76 16.24 16.06
C HIS A 274 3.16 17.55 16.57
N VAL A 275 2.90 17.57 17.87
CA VAL A 275 2.48 18.78 18.57
C VAL A 275 3.57 19.83 18.55
N LEU A 276 3.15 21.08 18.35
CA LEU A 276 4.00 22.25 18.48
C LEU A 276 3.64 23.04 19.74
N ALA A 277 4.02 22.55 20.92
CA ALA A 277 3.57 23.14 22.18
C ALA A 277 4.00 24.61 22.34
N TRP A 278 5.14 25.00 21.74
CA TRP A 278 5.61 26.38 21.77
C TRP A 278 4.83 27.33 20.85
N HIS A 279 3.90 26.84 20.04
CA HIS A 279 2.96 27.65 19.26
C HIS A 279 1.64 27.90 19.98
N LEU A 280 1.33 27.09 20.99
CA LEU A 280 0.11 27.26 21.76
C LEU A 280 0.14 28.60 22.51
N GLU A 281 -1.06 29.12 22.76
CA GLU A 281 -1.31 30.41 23.39
C GLU A 281 -0.61 30.55 24.75
N GLN A 282 -0.39 31.79 25.20
CA GLN A 282 0.24 32.04 26.52
C GLN A 282 -0.54 31.36 27.67
N ALA A 283 -1.87 31.27 27.56
CA ALA A 283 -2.72 30.56 28.51
C ALA A 283 -2.33 29.08 28.69
N PHE A 284 -1.84 28.40 27.64
CA PHE A 284 -1.30 27.04 27.75
C PHE A 284 0.00 26.99 28.58
N ARG A 285 0.85 28.01 28.50
CA ARG A 285 2.11 28.05 29.25
C ARG A 285 1.91 28.40 30.72
N ASP A 286 0.95 29.30 30.97
CA ASP A 286 0.62 29.76 32.33
C ASP A 286 -0.07 28.64 33.12
N GLU A 287 -1.12 28.03 32.56
CA GLU A 287 -1.90 26.96 33.19
C GLU A 287 -2.36 25.91 32.15
N SER A 288 -1.43 25.05 31.71
CA SER A 288 -1.65 24.06 30.64
C SER A 288 -2.88 23.16 30.89
N ALA A 289 -3.12 22.76 32.14
CA ALA A 289 -4.24 21.90 32.51
C ALA A 289 -5.60 22.60 32.39
N ALA A 290 -5.70 23.87 32.82
CA ALA A 290 -6.92 24.64 32.70
C ALA A 290 -7.23 24.97 31.24
N TRP A 291 -6.21 25.32 30.46
CA TRP A 291 -6.33 25.56 29.02
C TRP A 291 -6.80 24.30 28.27
N ALA A 292 -6.17 23.15 28.53
CA ALA A 292 -6.51 21.88 27.90
C ALA A 292 -7.93 21.42 28.25
N ARG A 293 -8.35 21.60 29.51
CA ARG A 293 -9.73 21.34 29.95
C ARG A 293 -10.74 22.15 29.15
N SER A 294 -10.48 23.44 28.91
CA SER A 294 -11.38 24.29 28.11
C SER A 294 -11.52 23.77 26.68
N ARG A 295 -10.41 23.37 26.04
CA ARG A 295 -10.41 22.77 24.69
C ARG A 295 -11.15 21.42 24.66
N CYS A 296 -10.95 20.56 25.66
CA CYS A 296 -11.67 19.30 25.78
C CYS A 296 -13.20 19.48 25.85
N LEU A 297 -13.67 20.46 26.66
CA LEU A 297 -15.10 20.77 26.76
C LEU A 297 -15.68 21.38 25.47
N GLN A 298 -14.91 22.16 24.73
CA GLN A 298 -15.33 22.65 23.41
C GLN A 298 -15.45 21.52 22.40
N TRP A 299 -14.51 20.56 22.42
CA TRP A 299 -14.55 19.37 21.58
C TRP A 299 -15.77 18.50 21.89
N ASP A 300 -16.11 18.27 23.17
CA ASP A 300 -17.32 17.53 23.58
C ASP A 300 -18.60 18.09 22.93
N VAL A 301 -18.76 19.43 22.94
CA VAL A 301 -19.91 20.09 22.31
C VAL A 301 -19.94 19.92 20.79
N LEU A 302 -18.78 19.87 20.13
CA LEU A 302 -18.68 19.65 18.69
C LEU A 302 -19.02 18.19 18.33
N GLU A 303 -18.44 17.25 19.06
CA GLU A 303 -18.57 15.81 18.81
C GLU A 303 -20.02 15.35 18.92
N ASN A 304 -20.77 15.88 19.91
CA ASN A 304 -22.21 15.65 20.09
C ASN A 304 -23.08 16.12 18.91
N LYS A 305 -22.55 16.92 17.97
CA LYS A 305 -23.27 17.41 16.78
C LYS A 305 -22.92 16.64 15.51
N LEU A 306 -21.90 15.80 15.54
CA LEU A 306 -21.44 15.04 14.37
C LEU A 306 -22.19 13.70 14.27
N PRO A 307 -22.28 13.10 13.06
CA PRO A 307 -22.85 11.77 12.90
C PRO A 307 -22.14 10.72 13.77
N ASN A 308 -22.93 9.79 14.29
CA ASN A 308 -22.42 8.61 15.00
C ASN A 308 -21.82 7.63 13.99
N PHE A 309 -20.60 7.18 14.25
CA PHE A 309 -19.83 6.28 13.39
C PHE A 309 -19.56 4.92 14.06
N LEU A 310 -19.98 4.73 15.32
CA LEU A 310 -19.59 3.58 16.13
C LEU A 310 -20.20 2.25 15.66
N GLU A 311 -21.32 2.27 14.97
CA GLU A 311 -22.03 1.06 14.51
C GLU A 311 -21.36 0.37 13.31
N GLU A 312 -20.40 1.03 12.66
CA GLU A 312 -19.80 0.60 11.39
C GLU A 312 -18.37 0.04 11.55
N LEU A 313 -17.91 -0.08 12.79
CA LEU A 313 -16.53 -0.40 13.10
C LEU A 313 -16.29 -1.91 13.15
N ILE A 314 -15.21 -2.35 12.50
CA ILE A 314 -14.74 -3.74 12.48
C ILE A 314 -13.96 -4.05 13.77
N THR A 315 -14.07 -5.27 14.31
CA THR A 315 -13.42 -5.70 15.58
C THR A 315 -12.17 -6.57 15.32
N CYS A 316 -11.06 -6.38 16.05
CA CYS A 316 -9.74 -7.04 15.78
C CYS A 316 -8.82 -7.22 17.02
N SER A 317 -7.76 -8.07 16.91
CA SER A 317 -7.17 -9.01 17.92
C SER A 317 -5.71 -8.83 18.50
N VAL A 318 -5.47 -9.41 19.69
CA VAL A 318 -4.28 -9.79 20.54
C VAL A 318 -3.09 -8.84 20.84
N HIS A 319 -2.91 -7.71 20.16
CA HIS A 319 -1.95 -6.63 20.48
C HIS A 319 -2.53 -5.32 19.95
N CYS A 320 -1.95 -4.13 20.15
CA CYS A 320 -2.52 -2.93 19.53
C CYS A 320 -2.51 -3.07 17.99
N VAL A 321 -3.67 -3.36 17.44
CA VAL A 321 -3.92 -3.52 16.01
C VAL A 321 -4.91 -2.46 15.57
N ARG A 322 -4.71 -1.96 14.36
CA ARG A 322 -5.65 -1.07 13.71
C ARG A 322 -6.41 -1.87 12.65
N ALA A 323 -7.70 -1.58 12.50
CA ALA A 323 -8.43 -2.02 11.33
C ALA A 323 -7.66 -1.60 10.07
N ILE A 324 -7.63 -2.47 9.08
CA ILE A 324 -6.92 -2.19 7.83
C ILE A 324 -7.71 -1.20 6.97
N GLN A 325 -9.04 -1.25 7.08
CA GLN A 325 -9.96 -0.50 6.24
C GLN A 325 -10.73 0.50 7.09
N ALA A 326 -10.90 1.69 6.53
CA ALA A 326 -11.81 2.68 7.07
C ALA A 326 -13.28 2.27 6.85
N SER A 327 -14.19 2.76 7.69
CA SER A 327 -15.62 2.56 7.48
C SER A 327 -16.03 3.17 6.13
N PRO A 328 -16.81 2.47 5.29
CA PRO A 328 -17.12 2.93 3.93
C PRO A 328 -17.81 4.30 3.89
N THR A 329 -18.71 4.55 4.83
CA THR A 329 -19.58 5.74 4.90
C THR A 329 -18.90 6.93 5.56
N HIS A 330 -18.22 6.75 6.70
CA HIS A 330 -17.65 7.85 7.49
C HIS A 330 -16.12 7.95 7.42
N GLY A 331 -15.41 6.95 6.89
CA GLY A 331 -13.95 6.95 6.87
C GLY A 331 -13.33 6.74 8.24
N SER A 332 -14.07 6.14 9.17
CA SER A 332 -13.65 5.93 10.56
C SER A 332 -12.82 4.67 10.74
N GLY A 333 -12.01 4.61 11.80
CA GLY A 333 -11.15 3.47 12.10
C GLY A 333 -11.42 2.85 13.46
N GLN A 334 -10.71 1.75 13.74
CA GLN A 334 -10.74 1.09 15.04
C GLN A 334 -9.32 0.68 15.41
N GLN A 335 -8.89 1.01 16.63
CA GLN A 335 -7.72 0.45 17.28
C GLN A 335 -8.16 -0.47 18.42
N CYS A 336 -7.64 -1.68 18.45
CA CYS A 336 -7.88 -2.64 19.52
C CYS A 336 -6.56 -2.97 20.17
N CYS A 337 -6.45 -2.74 21.48
CA CYS A 337 -5.25 -2.96 22.27
C CYS A 337 -5.47 -4.10 23.25
N TYR A 338 -4.45 -4.93 23.43
CA TYR A 338 -4.52 -6.14 24.24
C TYR A 338 -3.34 -6.18 25.20
N ASP A 339 -3.56 -6.74 26.38
CA ASP A 339 -2.52 -6.90 27.39
C ASP A 339 -1.61 -8.11 27.12
N SER A 340 -0.63 -8.36 28.01
CA SER A 340 0.30 -9.47 27.88
C SER A 340 -0.34 -10.86 27.93
N THR A 341 -1.61 -10.96 28.35
CA THR A 341 -2.38 -12.21 28.37
C THR A 341 -3.22 -12.40 27.12
N GLY A 342 -3.25 -11.40 26.22
CA GLY A 342 -4.10 -11.38 25.04
C GLY A 342 -5.54 -10.97 25.33
N ALA A 343 -5.83 -10.38 26.50
CA ALA A 343 -7.14 -9.83 26.83
C ALA A 343 -7.28 -8.40 26.30
N LEU A 344 -8.45 -8.05 25.77
CA LEU A 344 -8.72 -6.72 25.26
C LEU A 344 -8.69 -5.69 26.40
N VAL A 345 -7.88 -4.65 26.24
CA VAL A 345 -7.82 -3.52 27.17
C VAL A 345 -8.89 -2.52 26.75
N LEU A 346 -9.87 -2.29 27.61
CA LEU A 346 -10.95 -1.33 27.37
C LEU A 346 -10.55 0.07 27.85
N THR A 347 -11.15 1.10 27.26
CA THR A 347 -10.99 2.50 27.65
C THR A 347 -11.46 2.75 29.09
N GLY A 348 -12.37 1.93 29.60
CA GLY A 348 -12.78 1.95 31.01
C GLY A 348 -11.72 1.40 31.97
N ASP A 349 -10.81 0.54 31.51
CA ASP A 349 -9.81 -0.13 32.34
C ASP A 349 -8.46 0.60 32.32
N SER A 350 -8.12 1.24 31.20
CA SER A 350 -6.84 1.93 31.02
C SER A 350 -6.94 3.05 30.00
N ILE A 351 -6.17 4.12 30.24
CA ILE A 351 -6.03 5.24 29.29
C ILE A 351 -5.38 4.83 27.96
N GLY A 352 -4.69 3.69 27.93
CA GLY A 352 -4.11 3.09 26.71
C GLY A 352 -4.98 2.00 26.10
N GLY A 353 -6.27 1.95 26.45
CA GLY A 353 -7.21 0.98 25.94
C GLY A 353 -7.58 1.17 24.46
N SER A 354 -8.39 0.25 23.96
CA SER A 354 -8.86 0.19 22.58
C SER A 354 -9.75 1.38 22.25
N THR A 355 -9.49 2.13 21.18
CA THR A 355 -10.30 3.28 20.80
C THR A 355 -10.85 3.12 19.39
N PRO A 356 -12.14 3.40 19.14
CA PRO A 356 -12.58 3.75 17.80
C PRO A 356 -11.91 5.06 17.40
N ASP A 357 -11.75 5.34 16.11
CA ASP A 357 -11.17 6.59 15.61
C ASP A 357 -12.15 7.23 14.62
N ARG A 358 -12.45 8.52 14.75
CA ARG A 358 -13.35 9.21 13.81
C ARG A 358 -12.76 9.26 12.41
N ALA A 359 -11.44 9.48 12.33
CA ALA A 359 -10.68 9.46 11.10
C ALA A 359 -9.71 8.27 11.13
N HIS A 360 -9.83 7.37 10.15
CA HIS A 360 -8.92 6.25 10.00
C HIS A 360 -7.48 6.77 9.80
N ASP A 361 -6.50 6.23 10.54
CA ASP A 361 -5.09 6.66 10.49
C ASP A 361 -4.53 6.60 9.07
N TRP A 362 -4.91 5.60 8.26
CA TRP A 362 -4.43 5.48 6.88
C TRP A 362 -5.30 6.23 5.86
N GLY A 363 -6.33 6.93 6.32
CA GLY A 363 -7.30 7.60 5.45
C GLY A 363 -8.15 6.60 4.66
N SER A 364 -8.89 7.11 3.67
CA SER A 364 -9.61 6.30 2.68
C SER A 364 -9.98 7.13 1.46
N PRO A 365 -10.18 6.52 0.28
CA PRO A 365 -10.78 7.22 -0.86
C PRO A 365 -12.18 7.75 -0.49
N PRO A 366 -12.57 8.95 -0.95
CA PRO A 366 -11.71 9.96 -1.59
C PRO A 366 -10.76 10.66 -0.59
N TYR A 367 -9.44 10.51 -0.79
CA TYR A 367 -8.40 10.85 0.20
C TYR A 367 -8.29 12.33 0.56
N ARG A 368 -8.83 13.23 -0.26
CA ARG A 368 -8.77 14.68 -0.02
C ARG A 368 -9.99 15.26 0.68
N GLU A 369 -10.96 14.42 0.99
CA GLU A 369 -12.21 14.80 1.64
C GLU A 369 -12.13 14.46 3.13
N PRO A 370 -12.11 15.45 4.03
CA PRO A 370 -12.21 15.21 5.46
C PRO A 370 -13.44 14.36 5.84
N PRO A 371 -13.31 13.42 6.79
CA PRO A 371 -12.15 13.17 7.65
C PRO A 371 -11.21 12.06 7.10
N ARG A 372 -11.07 11.93 5.78
CA ARG A 372 -10.40 10.79 5.13
C ARG A 372 -8.95 11.03 4.72
N VAL A 373 -8.36 12.17 5.12
CA VAL A 373 -6.97 12.47 4.76
C VAL A 373 -6.01 11.60 5.57
N PRO A 374 -5.15 10.79 4.90
CA PRO A 374 -4.25 9.88 5.60
C PRO A 374 -3.39 10.62 6.63
N GLY A 375 -3.38 10.14 7.87
CA GLY A 375 -2.63 10.69 9.00
C GLY A 375 -3.18 12.00 9.55
N TYR A 376 -3.37 13.01 8.70
CA TYR A 376 -3.66 14.37 9.15
C TYR A 376 -5.08 14.54 9.71
N SER A 377 -6.10 13.92 9.11
CA SER A 377 -7.45 13.91 9.69
C SER A 377 -7.45 13.16 11.03
N HIS A 378 -6.76 12.01 11.12
CA HIS A 378 -6.60 11.27 12.39
C HIS A 378 -5.91 12.11 13.47
N TRP A 379 -4.86 12.85 13.11
CA TRP A 379 -4.20 13.77 14.02
C TRP A 379 -5.14 14.87 14.53
N LEU A 380 -5.95 15.44 13.65
CA LEU A 380 -6.87 16.52 13.97
C LEU A 380 -8.03 16.04 14.87
N TYR A 381 -8.67 14.93 14.52
CA TYR A 381 -9.91 14.47 15.15
C TYR A 381 -9.70 13.59 16.38
N ASP A 382 -8.65 12.77 16.41
CA ASP A 382 -8.48 11.71 17.41
C ASP A 382 -7.21 11.88 18.26
N VAL A 383 -6.09 12.28 17.66
CA VAL A 383 -4.85 12.51 18.43
C VAL A 383 -4.95 13.81 19.23
N MET A 384 -5.35 14.93 18.64
CA MET A 384 -5.43 16.21 19.36
C MET A 384 -6.49 16.25 20.45
N SER A 385 -7.65 15.64 20.21
CA SER A 385 -8.67 15.48 21.24
C SER A 385 -8.15 14.64 22.42
N PHE A 386 -7.34 13.59 22.17
CA PHE A 386 -6.66 12.84 23.23
C PHE A 386 -5.63 13.69 23.99
N TYR A 387 -4.87 14.55 23.31
CA TYR A 387 -3.95 15.47 24.00
C TYR A 387 -4.71 16.43 24.94
N TYR A 388 -5.79 17.05 24.45
CA TYR A 388 -6.58 17.99 25.24
C TYR A 388 -7.24 17.32 26.45
N CYS A 389 -7.88 16.16 26.25
CA CYS A 389 -8.68 15.52 27.29
C CYS A 389 -7.87 14.61 28.21
N CYS A 390 -6.79 13.99 27.73
CA CYS A 390 -6.10 12.92 28.46
C CYS A 390 -4.65 13.21 28.85
N LEU A 391 -3.86 13.86 27.98
CA LEU A 391 -2.43 14.08 28.25
C LEU A 391 -2.15 15.42 28.94
N TRP A 392 -2.95 16.43 28.67
CA TRP A 392 -2.79 17.77 29.24
C TRP A 392 -3.86 18.14 30.27
N SER A 393 -4.97 17.39 30.34
CA SER A 393 -5.96 17.52 31.40
C SER A 393 -6.30 16.16 32.01
N ASP A 394 -7.05 16.19 33.11
CA ASP A 394 -7.54 15.02 33.86
C ASP A 394 -8.95 14.58 33.43
N HIS A 395 -9.43 15.02 32.26
CA HIS A 395 -10.80 14.81 31.79
C HIS A 395 -10.90 13.67 30.74
N CYS A 396 -10.07 12.62 30.88
CA CYS A 396 -10.02 11.49 29.95
C CYS A 396 -11.38 10.83 29.75
N ASN A 397 -12.23 10.86 30.77
CA ASN A 397 -13.58 10.31 30.74
C ASN A 397 -14.44 10.92 29.61
N ILE A 398 -14.24 12.20 29.28
CA ILE A 398 -14.96 12.86 28.18
C ILE A 398 -14.54 12.24 26.84
N TYR A 399 -13.22 12.03 26.65
CA TYR A 399 -12.71 11.38 25.46
C TYR A 399 -13.26 9.97 25.30
N PHE A 400 -13.23 9.17 26.36
CA PHE A 400 -13.69 7.78 26.33
C PHE A 400 -15.21 7.62 26.19
N ASN A 401 -16.00 8.61 26.58
CA ASN A 401 -17.45 8.61 26.30
C ASN A 401 -17.74 8.69 24.79
N HIS A 402 -16.93 9.45 24.05
CA HIS A 402 -17.03 9.58 22.58
C HIS A 402 -16.21 8.54 21.83
N ARG A 403 -15.28 7.88 22.52
CA ARG A 403 -14.40 6.83 21.97
C ARG A 403 -14.51 5.55 22.82
N PRO A 404 -15.71 4.98 23.01
CA PRO A 404 -15.88 3.79 23.83
C PRO A 404 -15.29 2.57 23.13
N SER A 405 -14.54 1.73 23.85
CA SER A 405 -14.06 0.47 23.29
C SER A 405 -15.21 -0.44 22.88
N SER A 406 -15.07 -1.12 21.74
CA SER A 406 -15.93 -2.25 21.40
C SER A 406 -15.51 -3.51 22.17
N GLY A 407 -16.36 -4.02 23.04
CA GLY A 407 -16.06 -5.18 23.91
C GLY A 407 -16.12 -6.55 23.23
N CYS A 408 -15.85 -6.64 21.92
CA CYS A 408 -15.88 -7.85 21.08
C CYS A 408 -17.17 -8.70 21.11
N ARG A 409 -18.25 -8.27 21.78
CA ARG A 409 -19.48 -9.07 21.95
C ARG A 409 -20.20 -9.40 20.64
N SER A 410 -20.01 -8.56 19.61
CA SER A 410 -20.55 -8.73 18.27
C SER A 410 -19.51 -9.26 17.26
N TYR A 411 -18.28 -9.55 17.69
CA TYR A 411 -17.27 -10.09 16.79
C TYR A 411 -17.67 -11.50 16.35
N GLN A 412 -17.76 -11.69 15.04
CA GLN A 412 -17.95 -13.00 14.43
C GLN A 412 -16.62 -13.45 13.84
N PRO A 413 -15.97 -14.48 14.38
CA PRO A 413 -14.71 -14.97 13.83
C PRO A 413 -14.93 -15.58 12.44
N PRO A 414 -14.02 -15.36 11.48
CA PRO A 414 -14.10 -16.02 10.19
C PRO A 414 -13.91 -17.54 10.33
N LYS A 415 -14.53 -18.31 9.44
CA LYS A 415 -14.29 -19.76 9.32
C LYS A 415 -13.00 -20.00 8.52
N ALA A 416 -12.23 -21.01 8.93
CA ALA A 416 -10.93 -21.31 8.35
C ALA A 416 -10.95 -22.63 7.57
N GLY A 417 -10.51 -22.58 6.31
CA GLY A 417 -10.20 -23.75 5.48
C GLY A 417 -8.69 -23.80 5.23
N VAL A 418 -8.10 -24.98 5.28
CA VAL A 418 -6.63 -25.14 5.31
C VAL A 418 -6.15 -26.20 4.32
N VAL A 419 -5.07 -25.89 3.62
CA VAL A 419 -4.30 -26.84 2.80
C VAL A 419 -2.88 -26.91 3.35
N LEU A 420 -2.41 -28.12 3.65
CA LEU A 420 -1.12 -28.37 4.31
C LEU A 420 -0.27 -29.35 3.49
N GLY A 421 0.94 -28.95 3.10
CA GLY A 421 1.96 -29.89 2.62
C GLY A 421 1.58 -30.63 1.34
N ASP A 422 1.65 -31.96 1.38
CA ASP A 422 1.45 -32.90 0.26
C ASP A 422 0.03 -33.44 0.17
N PRO A 423 -0.84 -32.68 -0.49
CA PRO A 423 -1.74 -31.76 0.16
C PRO A 423 -2.81 -32.49 1.00
N HIS A 424 -2.81 -32.17 2.28
CA HIS A 424 -3.88 -32.48 3.22
C HIS A 424 -4.83 -31.29 3.35
N PHE A 425 -6.13 -31.56 3.29
CA PHE A 425 -7.18 -30.56 3.35
C PHE A 425 -7.92 -30.63 4.68
N VAL A 426 -8.30 -29.47 5.19
CA VAL A 426 -9.30 -29.29 6.24
C VAL A 426 -10.30 -28.26 5.72
N THR A 427 -11.55 -28.69 5.50
CA THR A 427 -12.62 -27.84 4.97
C THR A 427 -13.07 -26.80 6.00
N PHE A 428 -13.91 -25.85 5.59
CA PHE A 428 -14.45 -24.83 6.49
C PHE A 428 -15.31 -25.40 7.63
N ASP A 429 -15.87 -26.59 7.45
CA ASP A 429 -16.71 -27.28 8.43
C ASP A 429 -15.95 -28.39 9.19
N GLY A 430 -14.65 -28.51 8.94
CA GLY A 430 -13.71 -29.32 9.72
C GLY A 430 -13.49 -30.74 9.18
N LEU A 431 -14.00 -31.07 7.99
CA LEU A 431 -13.70 -32.34 7.35
C LEU A 431 -12.23 -32.39 6.93
N SER A 432 -11.53 -33.47 7.30
CA SER A 432 -10.15 -33.71 6.87
C SER A 432 -10.07 -34.82 5.84
N TYR A 433 -9.38 -34.56 4.73
CA TYR A 433 -9.15 -35.54 3.67
C TYR A 433 -7.83 -35.26 2.92
N THR A 434 -7.39 -36.19 2.09
CA THR A 434 -6.14 -36.08 1.32
C THR A 434 -6.42 -36.20 -0.17
N PHE A 435 -5.88 -35.28 -0.98
CA PHE A 435 -6.12 -35.25 -2.41
C PHE A 435 -4.84 -34.93 -3.20
N ASN A 436 -4.20 -35.95 -3.79
CA ASN A 436 -2.94 -35.81 -4.51
C ASN A 436 -3.11 -35.56 -6.02
N GLY A 437 -3.97 -34.61 -6.38
CA GLY A 437 -4.13 -34.17 -7.77
C GLY A 437 -2.95 -33.31 -8.23
N LYS A 438 -2.56 -33.41 -9.51
CA LYS A 438 -1.63 -32.48 -10.17
C LYS A 438 -2.41 -31.57 -11.11
N GLY A 439 -2.38 -30.27 -10.88
CA GLY A 439 -3.12 -29.31 -11.69
C GLY A 439 -3.38 -27.99 -10.99
N GLU A 440 -4.31 -27.23 -11.53
CA GLU A 440 -4.85 -26.01 -10.92
C GLU A 440 -6.27 -26.29 -10.46
N TYR A 441 -6.57 -25.88 -9.24
CA TYR A 441 -7.83 -26.19 -8.57
C TYR A 441 -8.39 -24.96 -7.88
N TYR A 442 -9.71 -24.85 -7.86
CA TYR A 442 -10.40 -23.95 -6.95
C TYR A 442 -10.31 -24.51 -5.53
N LEU A 443 -9.57 -23.83 -4.65
CA LEU A 443 -9.66 -24.10 -3.21
C LEU A 443 -11.04 -23.68 -2.71
N VAL A 444 -11.46 -22.48 -3.08
CA VAL A 444 -12.82 -22.00 -2.90
C VAL A 444 -13.20 -21.07 -4.04
N SER A 445 -14.46 -21.16 -4.49
CA SER A 445 -15.10 -20.24 -5.41
C SER A 445 -16.47 -19.88 -4.85
N SER A 446 -16.89 -18.63 -5.02
CA SER A 446 -18.24 -18.15 -4.72
C SER A 446 -18.62 -17.13 -5.80
N PRO A 447 -19.25 -17.57 -6.91
CA PRO A 447 -19.56 -16.68 -8.03
C PRO A 447 -20.52 -15.55 -7.67
N ASP A 448 -21.48 -15.81 -6.77
CA ASP A 448 -22.46 -14.85 -6.30
C ASP A 448 -21.87 -13.81 -5.33
N ARG A 449 -20.72 -14.12 -4.71
CA ARG A 449 -19.93 -13.20 -3.87
C ARG A 449 -18.63 -12.75 -4.52
N GLU A 450 -18.48 -13.03 -5.82
CA GLU A 450 -17.33 -12.61 -6.63
C GLU A 450 -15.95 -13.03 -6.08
N LEU A 451 -15.86 -14.21 -5.45
CA LEU A 451 -14.63 -14.73 -4.86
C LEU A 451 -14.06 -15.91 -5.65
N SER A 452 -12.75 -15.86 -5.92
CA SER A 452 -12.00 -16.97 -6.50
C SER A 452 -10.63 -17.14 -5.83
N VAL A 453 -10.40 -18.31 -5.23
CA VAL A 453 -9.11 -18.68 -4.64
C VAL A 453 -8.63 -19.97 -5.27
N GLN A 454 -7.49 -19.89 -5.94
CA GLN A 454 -6.94 -20.96 -6.76
C GLN A 454 -5.56 -21.36 -6.25
N ALA A 455 -5.24 -22.64 -6.39
CA ALA A 455 -3.92 -23.17 -6.08
C ALA A 455 -3.45 -24.14 -7.17
N ARG A 456 -2.16 -24.08 -7.48
CA ARG A 456 -1.48 -25.03 -8.37
C ARG A 456 -0.70 -26.05 -7.54
N THR A 457 -0.97 -27.32 -7.79
CA THR A 457 -0.22 -28.45 -7.24
C THR A 457 0.72 -29.03 -8.30
N GLU A 458 2.00 -29.17 -7.96
CA GLU A 458 3.02 -29.76 -8.82
C GLU A 458 3.75 -30.91 -8.13
N VAL A 459 4.34 -31.81 -8.93
CA VAL A 459 5.16 -32.91 -8.39
C VAL A 459 6.42 -32.29 -7.82
N LEU A 460 6.75 -32.61 -6.56
CA LEU A 460 7.95 -32.18 -5.83
C LEU A 460 9.25 -32.62 -6.55
N LYS A 461 9.61 -31.92 -7.62
CA LYS A 461 10.90 -31.94 -8.29
C LYS A 461 11.52 -30.56 -8.13
N PHE A 462 11.76 -30.18 -6.87
CA PHE A 462 12.33 -28.90 -6.42
C PHE A 462 11.43 -27.64 -6.62
N LYS A 463 10.99 -27.09 -5.48
CA LYS A 463 10.73 -25.66 -5.18
C LYS A 463 9.57 -24.87 -5.83
N ASN A 464 8.56 -25.47 -6.46
CA ASN A 464 7.48 -24.68 -7.08
C ASN A 464 6.09 -25.00 -6.51
N GLY A 465 5.37 -23.94 -6.12
CA GLY A 465 3.97 -23.93 -5.72
C GLY A 465 3.45 -22.50 -5.86
N GLU A 466 2.23 -22.33 -6.38
CA GLU A 466 1.65 -21.03 -6.76
C GLU A 466 0.19 -20.99 -6.35
N CYS A 467 -0.27 -19.85 -5.83
CA CYS A 467 -1.65 -19.59 -5.47
C CYS A 467 -2.06 -18.22 -6.01
N THR A 468 -3.28 -18.11 -6.52
CA THR A 468 -3.83 -16.88 -7.10
C THR A 468 -5.16 -16.57 -6.45
N PHE A 469 -5.35 -15.30 -6.11
CA PHE A 469 -6.48 -14.79 -5.36
C PHE A 469 -7.09 -13.61 -6.11
N ASP A 470 -8.40 -13.66 -6.33
CA ASP A 470 -9.14 -12.67 -7.09
C ASP A 470 -10.49 -12.35 -6.43
N GLY A 471 -10.78 -11.05 -6.35
CA GLY A 471 -12.12 -10.50 -6.16
C GLY A 471 -12.38 -9.56 -7.32
N ASN A 472 -13.48 -9.75 -8.06
CA ASN A 472 -13.81 -9.17 -9.39
C ASN A 472 -13.53 -7.65 -9.57
N THR A 473 -13.42 -6.87 -8.49
CA THR A 473 -13.16 -5.42 -8.48
C THR A 473 -11.81 -5.01 -7.87
N SER A 474 -10.98 -5.95 -7.48
CA SER A 474 -9.69 -5.74 -6.81
C SER A 474 -8.49 -6.10 -7.69
N ASP A 475 -7.29 -5.70 -7.30
CA ASP A 475 -6.06 -6.21 -7.91
C ASP A 475 -5.93 -7.72 -7.68
N VAL A 476 -5.52 -8.46 -8.72
CA VAL A 476 -5.28 -9.90 -8.62
C VAL A 476 -3.93 -10.15 -7.96
N ILE A 477 -3.93 -10.94 -6.88
CA ILE A 477 -2.72 -11.26 -6.11
C ILE A 477 -2.31 -12.72 -6.34
N GLU A 478 -1.09 -12.91 -6.78
CA GLU A 478 -0.44 -14.23 -6.90
C GLU A 478 0.66 -14.33 -5.84
N VAL A 479 0.69 -15.45 -5.11
CA VAL A 479 1.74 -15.79 -4.17
C VAL A 479 2.37 -17.10 -4.63
N ARG A 480 3.67 -17.08 -4.89
CA ARG A 480 4.40 -18.27 -5.34
C ARG A 480 5.68 -18.51 -4.56
N LEU A 481 6.08 -19.76 -4.45
CA LEU A 481 7.39 -20.15 -3.96
C LEU A 481 8.40 -20.00 -5.11
N ALA A 482 9.38 -19.10 -4.94
CA ALA A 482 10.49 -18.91 -5.87
C ALA A 482 11.80 -18.90 -5.07
N ASP A 483 12.79 -19.65 -5.52
CA ASP A 483 14.12 -19.74 -4.87
C ASP A 483 14.13 -20.10 -3.37
N GLY A 484 13.03 -20.62 -2.82
CA GLY A 484 12.88 -20.95 -1.40
C GLY A 484 12.31 -19.83 -0.53
N HIS A 485 11.75 -18.78 -1.14
CA HIS A 485 10.97 -17.75 -0.47
C HIS A 485 9.64 -17.50 -1.19
N LEU A 486 8.68 -16.89 -0.49
CA LEU A 486 7.43 -16.44 -1.08
C LEU A 486 7.65 -15.13 -1.84
N GLN A 487 7.23 -15.11 -3.09
CA GLN A 487 7.16 -13.94 -3.95
C GLN A 487 5.69 -13.59 -4.17
N VAL A 488 5.37 -12.30 -4.04
CA VAL A 488 4.02 -11.77 -4.28
C VAL A 488 4.00 -10.97 -5.57
N LEU A 489 2.97 -11.17 -6.38
CA LEU A 489 2.75 -10.45 -7.62
C LEU A 489 1.37 -9.80 -7.61
N ARG A 490 1.30 -8.55 -8.10
CA ARG A 490 0.08 -7.79 -8.36
C ARG A 490 -0.11 -7.73 -9.86
N ASN A 491 -1.23 -8.25 -10.38
CA ASN A 491 -1.47 -8.31 -11.82
C ASN A 491 -0.25 -8.87 -12.58
N GLN A 492 0.36 -9.92 -12.00
CA GLN A 492 1.54 -10.63 -12.52
C GLN A 492 2.85 -9.80 -12.55
N LYS A 493 2.87 -8.63 -11.91
CA LYS A 493 4.09 -7.85 -11.63
C LYS A 493 4.56 -8.11 -10.20
N VAL A 494 5.81 -8.51 -10.05
CA VAL A 494 6.42 -8.74 -8.72
C VAL A 494 6.41 -7.46 -7.89
N LEU A 495 5.87 -7.56 -6.67
CA LEU A 495 5.87 -6.49 -5.68
C LEU A 495 7.16 -6.53 -4.83
N PRO A 496 7.88 -5.41 -4.70
CA PRO A 496 9.05 -5.32 -3.85
C PRO A 496 8.68 -5.07 -2.37
N PHE A 497 9.05 -5.96 -1.46
CA PHE A 497 8.85 -5.76 0.00
C PHE A 497 10.15 -5.46 0.74
N THR A 498 11.09 -4.78 0.08
CA THR A 498 12.40 -4.44 0.65
C THR A 498 12.38 -3.18 1.51
N GLU A 499 11.50 -2.23 1.20
CA GLU A 499 11.34 -0.96 1.93
C GLU A 499 10.12 -0.98 2.85
N GLN A 500 9.10 -1.76 2.48
CA GLN A 500 7.85 -1.91 3.24
C GLN A 500 7.54 -3.38 3.46
N ARG A 501 6.92 -3.69 4.60
CA ARG A 501 6.43 -5.05 4.91
C ARG A 501 4.98 -5.25 4.53
N TRP A 502 4.28 -4.20 4.11
CA TRP A 502 2.88 -4.25 3.73
C TRP A 502 2.60 -3.24 2.62
N MET A 503 1.51 -3.46 1.90
CA MET A 503 1.02 -2.57 0.85
C MET A 503 -0.51 -2.55 0.87
N ASP A 504 -1.07 -1.35 0.76
CA ASP A 504 -2.48 -1.14 0.48
C ASP A 504 -2.65 -0.94 -1.03
N LEU A 505 -3.31 -1.90 -1.67
CA LEU A 505 -3.52 -1.96 -3.11
C LEU A 505 -5.01 -1.77 -3.42
N HIS A 506 -5.38 -1.74 -4.70
CA HIS A 506 -6.77 -1.52 -5.04
C HIS A 506 -7.63 -2.72 -4.61
N GLY A 507 -8.45 -2.53 -3.57
CA GLY A 507 -9.36 -3.55 -3.07
C GLY A 507 -8.71 -4.69 -2.26
N VAL A 508 -7.40 -4.61 -2.01
CA VAL A 508 -6.66 -5.70 -1.34
C VAL A 508 -5.45 -5.18 -0.57
N PHE A 509 -5.28 -5.68 0.64
CA PHE A 509 -4.14 -5.40 1.51
C PHE A 509 -3.22 -6.61 1.56
N VAL A 510 -1.92 -6.38 1.42
CA VAL A 510 -0.90 -7.44 1.48
C VAL A 510 0.08 -7.14 2.61
N PHE A 511 0.35 -8.13 3.46
CA PHE A 511 1.34 -8.07 4.53
C PHE A 511 2.31 -9.24 4.44
N THR A 512 3.61 -8.96 4.44
CA THR A 512 4.69 -9.94 4.48
C THR A 512 5.66 -9.60 5.62
N PRO A 513 5.47 -10.17 6.82
CA PRO A 513 6.37 -9.95 7.94
C PRO A 513 7.74 -10.61 7.73
N SER A 514 7.82 -11.60 6.83
CA SER A 514 9.04 -12.32 6.48
C SER A 514 8.89 -12.98 5.12
N LEU A 515 10.01 -13.39 4.51
CA LEU A 515 10.06 -14.10 3.24
C LEU A 515 9.33 -15.46 3.20
N GLN A 516 8.80 -15.94 4.34
CA GLN A 516 8.08 -17.21 4.45
C GLN A 516 6.61 -17.04 4.83
N ASN A 517 6.15 -15.82 5.10
CA ASN A 517 4.79 -15.53 5.55
C ASN A 517 4.21 -14.39 4.70
N VAL A 518 3.07 -14.65 4.07
CA VAL A 518 2.29 -13.66 3.34
C VAL A 518 0.84 -13.75 3.80
N THR A 519 0.24 -12.60 4.06
CA THR A 519 -1.18 -12.45 4.39
C THR A 519 -1.80 -11.49 3.38
N VAL A 520 -2.89 -11.90 2.74
CA VAL A 520 -3.66 -11.13 1.77
C VAL A 520 -5.06 -10.94 2.36
N ILE A 521 -5.57 -9.72 2.42
CA ILE A 521 -6.87 -9.39 3.01
C ILE A 521 -7.65 -8.51 2.04
N PHE A 522 -8.84 -8.96 1.63
CA PHE A 522 -9.71 -8.27 0.68
C PHE A 522 -10.70 -7.34 1.39
N LEU A 523 -11.28 -6.37 0.66
CA LEU A 523 -12.38 -5.52 1.17
C LEU A 523 -13.62 -6.31 1.59
N SER A 524 -13.81 -7.51 1.04
CA SER A 524 -14.89 -8.44 1.43
C SER A 524 -14.69 -9.08 2.80
N GLY A 525 -13.57 -8.83 3.50
CA GLY A 525 -13.21 -9.48 4.75
C GLY A 525 -12.55 -10.86 4.58
N VAL A 526 -12.43 -11.34 3.34
CA VAL A 526 -11.71 -12.57 3.02
C VAL A 526 -10.22 -12.41 3.31
N GLY A 527 -9.66 -13.33 4.08
CA GLY A 527 -8.24 -13.40 4.37
C GLY A 527 -7.60 -14.66 3.76
N VAL A 528 -6.40 -14.54 3.23
CA VAL A 528 -5.58 -15.70 2.84
C VAL A 528 -4.20 -15.58 3.43
N GLU A 529 -3.78 -16.61 4.16
CA GLU A 529 -2.45 -16.72 4.74
C GLU A 529 -1.67 -17.82 4.03
N VAL A 530 -0.50 -17.48 3.50
CA VAL A 530 0.44 -18.43 2.90
C VAL A 530 1.68 -18.48 3.77
N ARG A 531 2.00 -19.66 4.28
CA ARG A 531 3.17 -19.92 5.13
C ARG A 531 4.04 -21.00 4.51
N VAL A 532 5.35 -20.86 4.62
CA VAL A 532 6.31 -21.89 4.22
C VAL A 532 7.09 -22.34 5.45
N ARG A 533 7.10 -23.65 5.72
CA ARG A 533 7.93 -24.26 6.78
C ARG A 533 8.59 -25.52 6.23
N GLU A 534 9.90 -25.61 6.40
CA GLU A 534 10.70 -26.78 6.00
C GLU A 534 10.49 -27.22 4.53
N GLY A 535 10.17 -26.27 3.65
CA GLY A 535 9.93 -26.52 2.23
C GLY A 535 8.49 -26.94 1.89
N ALA A 536 7.61 -27.10 2.88
CA ALA A 536 6.18 -27.30 2.70
C ALA A 536 5.42 -25.97 2.76
N MET A 537 4.50 -25.77 1.82
CA MET A 537 3.58 -24.64 1.81
C MET A 537 2.30 -25.01 2.57
N ALA A 538 1.78 -24.07 3.35
CA ALA A 538 0.48 -24.12 3.98
C ALA A 538 -0.32 -22.89 3.55
N VAL A 539 -1.56 -23.11 3.14
CA VAL A 539 -2.51 -22.06 2.76
C VAL A 539 -3.70 -22.12 3.72
N THR A 540 -4.04 -20.99 4.33
CA THR A 540 -5.22 -20.85 5.18
C THR A 540 -6.12 -19.78 4.56
N VAL A 541 -7.35 -20.16 4.21
CA VAL A 541 -8.40 -19.25 3.73
C VAL A 541 -9.32 -18.96 4.91
N LEU A 542 -9.59 -17.69 5.16
CA LEU A 542 -10.45 -17.17 6.22
C LEU A 542 -11.65 -16.48 5.58
N LEU A 543 -12.85 -17.02 5.77
CA LEU A 543 -14.09 -16.48 5.20
C LEU A 543 -15.03 -15.92 6.29
N PRO A 544 -15.53 -14.69 6.11
CA PRO A 544 -16.61 -14.16 6.93
C PRO A 544 -17.91 -14.98 6.84
N SER A 545 -18.81 -14.76 7.79
CA SER A 545 -20.12 -15.44 7.88
C SER A 545 -21.00 -15.25 6.64
N GLU A 546 -20.81 -14.17 5.89
CA GLU A 546 -21.61 -13.84 4.70
C GLU A 546 -21.46 -14.86 3.56
N PHE A 547 -20.38 -15.66 3.57
CA PHE A 547 -20.13 -16.72 2.59
C PHE A 547 -20.82 -18.05 2.96
N THR A 548 -21.49 -18.15 4.12
CA THR A 548 -22.13 -19.39 4.58
C THR A 548 -23.12 -19.89 3.53
N ASN A 549 -23.02 -21.16 3.11
CA ASN A 549 -23.81 -21.78 2.04
C ASN A 549 -23.60 -21.22 0.62
N HIS A 550 -22.57 -20.40 0.39
CA HIS A 550 -22.28 -19.79 -0.92
C HIS A 550 -20.91 -20.21 -1.47
N THR A 551 -20.27 -21.21 -0.86
CA THR A 551 -18.94 -21.68 -1.26
C THR A 551 -18.98 -23.02 -1.99
N GLN A 552 -18.03 -23.22 -2.89
CA GLN A 552 -17.81 -24.47 -3.60
C GLN A 552 -16.32 -24.66 -3.87
N GLY A 553 -15.88 -25.90 -4.08
CA GLY A 553 -14.48 -26.26 -4.35
C GLY A 553 -13.92 -27.21 -3.30
N LEU A 554 -12.59 -27.29 -3.21
CA LEU A 554 -11.92 -28.24 -2.32
C LEU A 554 -12.10 -27.96 -0.82
N LEU A 555 -12.57 -26.77 -0.42
CA LEU A 555 -12.79 -26.40 0.98
C LEU A 555 -14.24 -26.53 1.46
N GLY A 556 -15.14 -27.08 0.64
CA GLY A 556 -16.52 -27.40 1.05
C GLY A 556 -17.55 -26.28 0.88
N LEU A 557 -18.76 -26.48 1.42
CA LEU A 557 -19.94 -25.57 1.27
C LEU A 557 -20.06 -24.53 2.39
N MET A 558 -19.29 -24.68 3.48
CA MET A 558 -19.28 -23.77 4.63
C MET A 558 -20.67 -23.58 5.24
N ASN A 559 -21.37 -24.66 5.54
CA ASN A 559 -22.72 -24.68 6.13
C ASN A 559 -22.73 -25.17 7.59
N SER A 560 -21.56 -25.52 8.14
CA SER A 560 -21.35 -26.13 9.47
C SER A 560 -21.70 -27.62 9.55
N ASP A 561 -21.79 -28.31 8.41
CA ASP A 561 -22.01 -29.76 8.31
C ASP A 561 -20.88 -30.41 7.49
N PRO A 562 -19.91 -31.10 8.12
CA PRO A 562 -18.81 -31.72 7.39
C PRO A 562 -19.24 -32.92 6.52
N SER A 563 -20.49 -33.38 6.61
CA SER A 563 -20.95 -34.58 5.90
C SER A 563 -21.27 -34.33 4.41
N ASP A 564 -21.46 -33.08 4.00
CA ASP A 564 -21.75 -32.71 2.61
C ASP A 564 -20.62 -31.94 1.90
N ASP A 565 -19.48 -31.79 2.57
CA ASP A 565 -18.31 -31.08 2.04
C ASP A 565 -17.69 -31.72 0.79
N LEU A 566 -17.88 -33.04 0.61
CA LEU A 566 -17.46 -33.77 -0.59
C LEU A 566 -18.59 -33.85 -1.63
N LEU A 567 -19.27 -32.74 -1.85
CA LEU A 567 -20.30 -32.59 -2.89
C LEU A 567 -19.64 -32.46 -4.26
N THR A 568 -19.84 -33.45 -5.11
CA THR A 568 -19.34 -33.44 -6.49
C THR A 568 -20.14 -32.47 -7.37
N GLY A 569 -19.55 -32.04 -8.49
CA GLY A 569 -20.25 -31.20 -9.49
C GLY A 569 -21.48 -31.87 -10.14
N LEU A 570 -21.70 -33.16 -9.90
CA LEU A 570 -22.88 -33.92 -10.34
C LEU A 570 -23.99 -33.96 -9.27
N GLY A 571 -23.78 -33.35 -8.11
CA GLY A 571 -24.73 -33.32 -7.00
C GLY A 571 -24.71 -34.56 -6.10
N GLU A 572 -23.70 -35.42 -6.24
CA GLU A 572 -23.50 -36.60 -5.37
C GLU A 572 -22.60 -36.24 -4.18
N ILE A 573 -23.00 -36.66 -2.99
CA ILE A 573 -22.24 -36.48 -1.74
C ILE A 573 -21.47 -37.77 -1.44
N LEU A 574 -20.15 -37.67 -1.32
CA LEU A 574 -19.31 -38.79 -0.88
C LEU A 574 -19.27 -38.85 0.65
N SER A 575 -19.62 -40.00 1.23
CA SER A 575 -19.45 -40.24 2.68
C SER A 575 -17.97 -40.25 3.02
N PRO A 576 -17.46 -39.32 3.86
CA PRO A 576 -16.02 -39.26 4.12
C PRO A 576 -15.48 -40.49 4.87
N ALA A 577 -16.34 -41.22 5.58
CA ALA A 577 -15.97 -42.44 6.31
C ALA A 577 -15.78 -43.66 5.40
N ASP A 578 -16.45 -43.66 4.23
CA ASP A 578 -16.53 -44.82 3.34
C ASP A 578 -15.88 -44.57 1.97
N ALA A 579 -15.52 -43.32 1.66
CA ALA A 579 -14.95 -42.93 0.38
C ALA A 579 -13.57 -43.55 0.14
N THR A 580 -13.42 -44.16 -1.03
CA THR A 580 -12.16 -44.70 -1.54
C THR A 580 -11.24 -43.56 -2.02
N PRO A 581 -9.91 -43.78 -2.05
CA PRO A 581 -8.97 -42.81 -2.63
C PRO A 581 -9.32 -42.42 -4.07
N GLU A 582 -9.85 -43.33 -4.89
CA GLU A 582 -10.29 -43.09 -6.26
C GLU A 582 -11.51 -42.16 -6.34
N GLU A 583 -12.48 -42.31 -5.43
CA GLU A 583 -13.65 -41.43 -5.33
C GLU A 583 -13.26 -40.02 -4.90
N ILE A 584 -12.38 -39.90 -3.89
CA ILE A 584 -11.82 -38.61 -3.46
C ILE A 584 -11.03 -37.95 -4.59
N PHE A 585 -10.25 -38.72 -5.35
CA PHE A 585 -9.53 -38.20 -6.52
C PHE A 585 -10.51 -37.67 -7.58
N THR A 586 -11.60 -38.39 -7.83
CA THR A 586 -12.63 -38.00 -8.80
C THR A 586 -13.35 -36.71 -8.37
N PHE A 587 -13.69 -36.60 -7.08
CA PHE A 587 -14.21 -35.37 -6.49
C PHE A 587 -13.25 -34.19 -6.69
N GLY A 588 -11.98 -34.35 -6.30
CA GLY A 588 -11.00 -33.27 -6.39
C GLY A 588 -10.70 -32.87 -7.84
N ALA A 589 -10.68 -33.84 -8.76
CA ALA A 589 -10.58 -33.58 -10.20
C ALA A 589 -11.77 -32.78 -10.76
N GLY A 590 -12.95 -32.87 -10.14
CA GLY A 590 -14.11 -32.04 -10.48
C GLY A 590 -13.91 -30.54 -10.22
N SER A 591 -13.00 -30.19 -9.32
CA SER A 591 -12.64 -28.79 -9.01
C SER A 591 -11.47 -28.28 -9.85
N MET A 592 -11.01 -29.06 -10.84
CA MET A 592 -9.91 -28.72 -11.72
C MET A 592 -10.32 -27.62 -12.71
N ILE A 593 -9.44 -26.63 -12.88
CA ILE A 593 -9.65 -25.53 -13.81
C ILE A 593 -9.34 -26.03 -15.24
N LEU A 594 -10.36 -26.14 -16.09
CA LEU A 594 -10.19 -26.59 -17.47
C LEU A 594 -9.75 -25.42 -18.38
N PRO A 595 -8.85 -25.66 -19.35
CA PRO A 595 -8.32 -24.63 -20.26
C PRO A 595 -9.32 -24.08 -21.31
N LEU A 596 -10.61 -24.43 -21.24
CA LEU A 596 -11.62 -24.15 -22.26
C LEU A 596 -12.63 -23.04 -21.88
N PHE A 597 -12.59 -22.51 -20.66
CA PHE A 597 -13.34 -21.33 -20.24
C PHE A 597 -12.35 -20.22 -19.84
N PRO A 598 -12.37 -19.02 -20.47
CA PRO A 598 -11.49 -17.92 -20.07
C PRO A 598 -12.01 -17.29 -18.76
N PRO A 599 -11.15 -16.66 -17.93
CA PRO A 599 -9.99 -15.92 -18.37
C PRO A 599 -8.70 -16.25 -17.60
N PHE A 600 -7.72 -16.84 -18.29
CA PHE A 600 -6.33 -16.56 -17.99
C PHE A 600 -5.61 -16.09 -19.25
N LEU A 601 -5.13 -14.85 -19.19
CA LEU A 601 -4.13 -14.30 -20.08
C LEU A 601 -2.79 -14.99 -19.80
N TYR A 602 -2.57 -16.26 -20.19
CA TYR A 602 -1.23 -16.76 -20.54
C TYR A 602 -1.25 -18.03 -21.42
N PRO A 603 -0.36 -18.11 -22.43
CA PRO A 603 -0.12 -19.34 -23.19
C PRO A 603 0.76 -20.32 -22.41
N ARG A 604 0.41 -21.61 -22.53
CA ARG A 604 1.19 -22.77 -22.06
C ARG A 604 2.65 -22.68 -22.50
N HIS A 605 3.59 -22.96 -21.60
CA HIS A 605 4.94 -23.37 -22.01
C HIS A 605 4.87 -24.77 -22.64
N PRO A 606 5.33 -24.98 -23.88
CA PRO A 606 5.85 -26.27 -24.28
C PRO A 606 7.28 -26.37 -23.73
N MET A 607 7.49 -27.21 -22.71
CA MET A 607 8.84 -27.73 -22.46
C MET A 607 9.17 -28.67 -23.61
N THR A 608 10.01 -28.22 -24.53
CA THR A 608 10.80 -29.10 -25.39
C THR A 608 11.75 -29.91 -24.51
N LEU A 609 11.75 -31.22 -24.75
CA LEU A 609 12.71 -32.22 -24.24
C LEU A 609 14.17 -31.81 -24.51
#